data_AF-A0AAD5S2H5-F1
#
_entry.id   AF-A0AAD5S2H5-F1
#
_cell.length_a   1.000
_cell.length_b   1.000
_cell.length_c   1.000
_cell.angle_alpha   90.00
_cell.angle_beta   90.00
_cell.angle_gamma   90.00
#
_symmetry.space_group_name_H-M   'P 1'
#
loop_
_entity.id
_entity.type
_entity.pdbx_description
1 polymer ?
#
loop_
_entity_poly.entity_id
_entity_poly.type
_entity_poly.pdbx_seq_one_letter_code
_entity_poly.pdbx_strand_id
1 'polypeptide(L)'
;MAPGPTNSGLRSRKVDHKKSLPVYRYHEVPDFDETSSINRAIPTIATGVEKEEEEEHHLQAALIATQSGFTHNPVVIPTPDASKQISNYEHFYTRSFQQPKSLIRFSTQIDDVIGCPYNLDEEDDEFRRLLEERVKKGELVKEVLVGEDQFEEMVWALERAGNDKVLFLPPLIEILPFEIVH
;
A
#
# COMPACT_ATOMS: atom_id res chain seq x y z
N MET A 1 -30.77 -7.52 -51.69
CA MET A 1 -30.43 -6.60 -50.59
C MET A 1 -31.42 -6.86 -49.47
N ALA A 2 -30.99 -7.56 -48.42
CA ALA A 2 -31.77 -7.80 -47.20
C ALA A 2 -31.17 -6.94 -46.07
N PRO A 3 -31.97 -6.29 -45.20
CA PRO A 3 -31.44 -5.48 -44.12
C PRO A 3 -30.80 -6.38 -43.04
N GLY A 4 -29.62 -5.99 -42.58
CA GLY A 4 -28.83 -6.73 -41.58
C GLY A 4 -29.47 -6.73 -40.18
N PRO A 5 -29.06 -7.66 -39.31
CA PRO A 5 -29.61 -7.79 -37.96
C PRO A 5 -29.23 -6.58 -37.10
N THR A 6 -30.23 -5.87 -36.59
CA THR A 6 -30.08 -4.79 -35.62
C THR A 6 -29.60 -5.36 -34.29
N ASN A 7 -28.41 -4.93 -33.88
CA ASN A 7 -27.79 -5.26 -32.60
C ASN A 7 -28.63 -4.64 -31.47
N SER A 8 -29.53 -5.41 -30.87
CA SER A 8 -30.37 -4.97 -29.76
C SER A 8 -29.57 -5.09 -28.46
N GLY A 9 -28.73 -4.08 -28.21
CA GLY A 9 -28.02 -3.95 -26.95
C GLY A 9 -29.02 -4.03 -25.78
N LEU A 10 -28.78 -4.99 -24.88
CA LEU A 10 -29.49 -5.12 -23.61
C LEU A 10 -29.12 -3.91 -22.74
N ARG A 11 -29.83 -2.80 -22.93
CA ARG A 11 -29.74 -1.65 -22.02
C ARG A 11 -30.40 -2.06 -20.71
N SER A 12 -29.62 -2.14 -19.63
CA SER A 12 -30.15 -2.29 -18.29
C SER A 12 -31.12 -1.13 -18.02
N ARG A 13 -32.41 -1.43 -18.04
CA ARG A 13 -33.44 -0.48 -17.62
C ARG A 13 -33.48 -0.56 -16.10
N LYS A 14 -33.26 0.56 -15.41
CA LYS A 14 -33.50 0.67 -13.97
C LYS A 14 -34.89 0.12 -13.65
N VAL A 15 -34.99 -0.67 -12.59
CA VAL A 15 -36.24 -1.27 -12.13
C VAL A 15 -37.25 -0.15 -11.88
N ASP A 16 -38.37 -0.20 -12.61
CA ASP A 16 -39.45 0.77 -12.48
C ASP A 16 -40.33 0.37 -11.30
N HIS A 17 -40.11 1.01 -10.16
CA HIS A 17 -40.86 0.79 -8.91
C HIS A 17 -42.37 1.05 -9.01
N LYS A 18 -42.88 1.60 -10.12
CA LYS A 18 -44.32 1.76 -10.36
C LYS A 18 -44.93 0.61 -11.16
N LYS A 19 -44.12 -0.30 -11.70
CA LYS A 19 -44.62 -1.49 -12.40
C LYS A 19 -44.77 -2.65 -11.42
N SER A 20 -45.98 -3.18 -11.30
CA SER A 20 -46.23 -4.39 -10.52
C SER A 20 -45.49 -5.57 -11.15
N LEU A 21 -44.73 -6.30 -10.34
CA LEU A 21 -44.09 -7.53 -10.77
C LEU A 21 -45.12 -8.67 -10.82
N PRO A 22 -45.14 -9.48 -11.88
CA PRO A 22 -45.99 -10.67 -11.92
C PRO A 22 -45.52 -11.68 -10.85
N VAL A 23 -46.47 -12.21 -10.09
CA VAL A 23 -46.23 -13.30 -9.13
C VAL A 23 -46.73 -14.59 -9.78
N TYR A 24 -45.80 -15.47 -10.13
CA TYR A 24 -46.12 -16.77 -10.73
C TYR A 24 -46.28 -17.83 -9.65
N ARG A 25 -47.21 -18.76 -9.88
CA ARG A 25 -47.29 -20.01 -9.12
C ARG A 25 -46.39 -21.07 -9.73
N TYR A 26 -46.05 -22.08 -8.93
CA TYR A 26 -45.12 -23.16 -9.33
C TYR A 26 -45.47 -23.80 -10.69
N HIS A 27 -46.75 -23.99 -10.99
CA HIS A 27 -47.21 -24.59 -12.25
C HIS A 27 -47.27 -23.62 -13.44
N GLU A 28 -47.01 -22.32 -13.23
CA GLU A 28 -47.04 -21.27 -14.27
C GLU A 28 -45.62 -20.95 -14.77
N VAL A 29 -44.60 -21.48 -14.09
CA VAL A 29 -43.20 -21.34 -14.49
C VAL A 29 -42.92 -22.41 -15.54
N PRO A 30 -42.46 -22.06 -16.75
CA PRO A 30 -42.00 -23.05 -17.72
C PRO A 30 -40.89 -23.90 -17.09
N ASP A 31 -40.90 -25.21 -17.30
CA ASP A 31 -39.78 -26.08 -16.91
C ASP A 31 -38.51 -25.58 -17.61
N PHE A 32 -37.68 -24.85 -16.88
CA PHE A 32 -36.34 -24.51 -17.33
C PHE A 32 -35.53 -25.79 -17.26
N ASP A 33 -35.47 -26.50 -18.38
CA ASP A 33 -34.44 -27.51 -18.57
C ASP A 33 -33.10 -26.75 -18.58
N GLU A 34 -32.42 -26.74 -17.42
CA GLU A 34 -31.14 -26.05 -17.18
C GLU A 34 -30.07 -26.41 -18.22
N THR A 35 -30.28 -27.51 -18.96
CA THR A 35 -29.38 -28.01 -19.99
C THR A 35 -29.54 -27.33 -21.35
N SER A 36 -30.73 -26.82 -21.69
CA SER A 36 -31.03 -26.30 -23.04
C SER A 36 -30.57 -24.85 -23.27
N SER A 37 -30.12 -24.17 -22.21
CA SER A 37 -29.72 -22.76 -22.25
C SER A 37 -28.20 -22.53 -22.29
N ILE A 38 -27.40 -23.60 -22.29
CA ILE A 38 -25.93 -23.58 -22.15
C ILE A 38 -25.19 -22.94 -23.35
N ASN A 39 -25.90 -22.42 -24.37
CA ASN A 39 -25.29 -21.81 -25.56
C ASN A 39 -25.48 -20.29 -25.72
N ARG A 40 -25.79 -19.53 -24.66
CA ARG A 40 -25.74 -18.07 -24.77
C ARG A 40 -25.35 -17.40 -23.46
N ALA A 41 -24.06 -17.12 -23.36
CA ALA A 41 -23.40 -16.36 -22.30
C ALA A 41 -23.55 -16.98 -20.91
N ILE A 42 -22.41 -17.22 -20.27
CA ILE A 42 -22.32 -17.37 -18.81
C ILE A 42 -23.24 -16.31 -18.22
N PRO A 43 -24.29 -16.68 -17.46
CA PRO A 43 -25.07 -15.69 -16.75
C PRO A 43 -24.05 -14.88 -15.96
N THR A 44 -23.90 -13.60 -16.29
CA THR A 44 -23.22 -12.66 -15.42
C THR A 44 -24.11 -12.55 -14.20
N ILE A 45 -23.94 -13.52 -13.29
CA ILE A 45 -24.46 -13.47 -11.95
C ILE A 45 -23.96 -12.12 -11.47
N ALA A 46 -24.88 -11.17 -11.28
CA ALA A 46 -24.54 -9.91 -10.64
C ALA A 46 -24.18 -10.28 -9.20
N THR A 47 -22.92 -10.67 -8.99
CA THR A 47 -22.33 -11.12 -7.73
C THR A 47 -22.28 -9.99 -6.71
N GLY A 48 -22.59 -8.75 -7.14
CA GLY A 48 -22.58 -7.56 -6.31
C GLY A 48 -21.18 -7.02 -6.06
N VAL A 49 -20.18 -7.55 -6.76
CA VAL A 49 -18.77 -7.14 -6.72
C VAL A 49 -18.46 -6.17 -7.87
N GLU A 50 -17.33 -5.47 -7.80
CA GLU A 50 -16.94 -4.57 -8.89
C GLU A 50 -16.58 -5.36 -10.16
N LYS A 51 -16.77 -4.76 -11.34
CA LYS A 51 -16.57 -5.45 -12.63
C LYS A 51 -15.17 -6.04 -12.77
N GLU A 52 -14.15 -5.37 -12.26
CA GLU A 52 -12.77 -5.85 -12.29
C GLU A 52 -12.57 -7.09 -11.39
N GLU A 53 -13.28 -7.14 -10.26
CA GLU A 53 -13.28 -8.27 -9.34
C GLU A 53 -13.98 -9.50 -9.97
N GLU A 54 -15.04 -9.30 -10.76
CA GLU A 54 -15.71 -10.38 -11.51
C GLU A 54 -14.77 -11.11 -12.50
N GLU A 55 -13.71 -10.44 -12.96
CA GLU A 55 -12.72 -10.99 -13.90
C GLU A 55 -11.56 -11.72 -13.18
N GLU A 56 -11.49 -11.68 -11.85
CA GLU A 56 -10.41 -12.34 -11.10
C GLU A 56 -10.50 -13.88 -11.18
N HIS A 57 -9.41 -14.51 -11.61
CA HIS A 57 -9.33 -15.96 -11.80
C HIS A 57 -9.64 -16.79 -10.54
N HIS A 58 -9.12 -16.42 -9.37
CA HIS A 58 -9.34 -17.19 -8.14
C HIS A 58 -10.77 -17.07 -7.64
N LEU A 59 -11.39 -15.89 -7.81
CA LEU A 59 -12.80 -15.67 -7.54
C LEU A 59 -13.67 -16.55 -8.45
N GLN A 60 -13.43 -16.52 -9.75
CA GLN A 60 -14.15 -17.35 -10.71
C GLN A 60 -14.01 -18.84 -10.39
N ALA A 61 -12.79 -19.30 -10.09
CA ALA A 61 -12.53 -20.69 -9.75
C ALA A 61 -13.28 -21.11 -8.46
N ALA A 62 -13.33 -20.24 -7.44
CA ALA A 62 -14.04 -20.50 -6.20
C ALA A 62 -15.58 -20.49 -6.40
N LEU A 63 -16.10 -19.57 -7.20
CA LEU A 63 -17.52 -19.51 -7.55
C LEU A 63 -17.98 -20.74 -8.35
N ILE A 64 -17.16 -21.19 -9.32
CA ILE A 64 -17.45 -22.40 -10.10
C ILE A 64 -17.43 -23.63 -9.19
N ALA A 65 -16.44 -23.75 -8.30
CA ALA A 65 -16.34 -24.88 -7.36
C ALA A 65 -17.52 -24.96 -6.38
N THR A 66 -17.99 -23.81 -5.88
CA THR A 66 -19.15 -23.76 -4.97
C THR A 66 -20.47 -24.10 -5.66
N GLN A 67 -20.68 -23.65 -6.91
CA GLN A 67 -21.90 -23.93 -7.67
C GLN A 67 -21.98 -25.39 -8.16
N SER A 68 -20.83 -25.99 -8.51
CA SER A 68 -20.80 -27.34 -9.09
C SER A 68 -20.91 -28.47 -8.06
N GLY A 69 -20.84 -28.18 -6.76
CA GLY A 69 -21.06 -29.15 -5.67
C GLY A 69 -20.09 -30.35 -5.63
N PHE A 70 -19.11 -30.40 -6.54
CA PHE A 70 -18.28 -31.58 -6.84
C PHE A 70 -16.78 -31.26 -6.86
N THR A 71 -16.24 -30.76 -5.75
CA THR A 71 -14.79 -30.65 -5.62
C THR A 71 -14.31 -31.34 -4.34
N HIS A 72 -13.60 -32.46 -4.50
CA HIS A 72 -12.89 -33.14 -3.39
C HIS A 72 -11.77 -32.28 -2.78
N ASN A 73 -11.32 -31.23 -3.49
CA ASN A 73 -10.36 -30.25 -3.01
C ASN A 73 -11.00 -28.85 -2.98
N PRO A 74 -10.88 -28.10 -1.87
CA PRO A 74 -11.39 -26.74 -1.82
C PRO A 74 -10.57 -25.83 -2.75
N VAL A 75 -11.24 -25.14 -3.66
CA VAL A 75 -10.63 -24.02 -4.40
C VAL A 75 -10.57 -22.82 -3.45
N VAL A 76 -9.37 -22.32 -3.19
CA VAL A 76 -9.11 -21.27 -2.19
C VAL A 76 -8.55 -20.04 -2.89
N ILE A 77 -9.00 -18.86 -2.45
CA ILE A 77 -8.40 -17.59 -2.83
C ILE A 77 -7.06 -17.45 -2.08
N PRO A 78 -5.91 -17.41 -2.78
CA PRO A 78 -4.62 -17.42 -2.12
C PRO A 78 -4.43 -16.14 -1.31
N THR A 79 -4.04 -16.30 -0.05
CA THR A 79 -3.63 -15.19 0.82
C THR A 79 -2.12 -15.27 1.00
N PRO A 80 -1.35 -14.18 0.86
CA PRO A 80 0.08 -14.19 1.09
C PRO A 80 0.40 -14.53 2.55
N ASP A 81 1.50 -15.26 2.77
CA ASP A 81 1.98 -15.61 4.10
C ASP A 81 2.66 -14.40 4.78
N ALA A 82 2.15 -14.05 5.97
CA ALA A 82 2.64 -12.96 6.81
C ALA A 82 3.27 -13.45 8.14
N SER A 83 3.61 -14.74 8.24
CA SER A 83 4.12 -15.36 9.48
C SER A 83 5.59 -15.07 9.81
N LYS A 84 6.33 -14.43 8.90
CA LYS A 84 7.77 -14.15 9.06
C LYS A 84 8.02 -13.24 10.27
N GLN A 85 8.95 -13.64 11.13
CA GLN A 85 9.38 -12.88 12.29
C GLN A 85 10.79 -12.32 12.09
N ILE A 86 11.04 -11.11 12.62
CA ILE A 86 12.33 -10.44 12.59
C ILE A 86 13.10 -10.81 13.88
N SER A 87 14.33 -11.31 13.76
CA SER A 87 15.10 -11.86 14.88
C SER A 87 15.51 -10.81 15.92
N ASN A 88 15.76 -9.58 15.49
CA ASN A 88 16.19 -8.45 16.32
C ASN A 88 15.08 -7.43 16.59
N TYR A 89 13.81 -7.84 16.48
CA TYR A 89 12.66 -6.95 16.69
C TYR A 89 12.70 -6.18 18.02
N GLU A 90 12.99 -6.88 19.13
CA GLU A 90 12.99 -6.29 20.48
C GLU A 90 14.17 -5.31 20.71
N HIS A 91 15.18 -5.30 19.83
CA HIS A 91 16.26 -4.30 19.88
C HIS A 91 15.77 -2.93 19.38
N PHE A 92 14.95 -2.91 18.33
CA PHE A 92 14.45 -1.67 17.73
C PHE A 92 13.15 -1.17 18.36
N TYR A 93 12.27 -2.07 18.82
CA TYR A 93 10.94 -1.71 19.31
C TYR A 93 10.80 -1.96 20.81
N THR A 94 11.14 -0.94 21.61
CA THR A 94 10.96 -1.00 23.07
C THR A 94 9.53 -0.65 23.49
N ARG A 95 8.98 -1.40 24.46
CA ARG A 95 7.57 -1.26 24.88
C ARG A 95 7.44 -0.22 26.01
N SER A 96 7.43 1.06 25.67
CA SER A 96 7.31 2.17 26.62
C SER A 96 5.90 2.78 26.74
N PHE A 97 4.91 2.26 26.01
CA PHE A 97 3.56 2.82 25.98
C PHE A 97 2.76 2.52 27.25
N GLN A 98 2.27 3.58 27.91
CA GLN A 98 1.35 3.49 29.04
C GLN A 98 -0.08 3.77 28.58
N GLN A 99 -0.97 2.79 28.73
CA GLN A 99 -2.35 2.92 28.28
C GLN A 99 -3.13 3.94 29.14
N PRO A 100 -3.69 5.01 28.54
CA PRO A 100 -4.50 5.97 29.28
C PRO A 100 -5.87 5.38 29.64
N LYS A 101 -6.51 5.93 30.69
CA LYS A 101 -7.86 5.54 31.11
C LYS A 101 -8.97 6.01 30.15
N SER A 102 -8.68 7.01 29.32
CA SER A 102 -9.59 7.57 28.33
C SER A 102 -9.13 7.25 26.90
N LEU A 103 -9.99 7.52 25.91
CA LEU A 103 -9.61 7.44 24.50
C LEU A 103 -8.48 8.42 24.17
N ILE A 104 -7.56 7.98 23.30
CA ILE A 104 -6.48 8.81 22.77
C ILE A 104 -7.08 9.85 21.82
N ARG A 105 -6.72 11.12 22.01
CA ARG A 105 -7.00 12.21 21.07
C ARG A 105 -5.67 12.70 20.54
N PHE A 106 -5.41 12.53 19.26
CA PHE A 106 -4.13 12.83 18.64
C PHE A 106 -4.36 13.50 17.28
N SER A 107 -3.63 14.59 17.02
CA SER A 107 -3.72 15.37 15.78
C SER A 107 -2.36 15.88 15.29
N THR A 108 -1.27 15.45 15.93
CA THR A 108 0.09 15.86 15.61
C THR A 108 0.54 15.18 14.33
N GLN A 109 1.29 15.89 13.48
CA GLN A 109 1.79 15.34 12.23
C GLN A 109 3.00 14.44 12.50
N ILE A 110 3.38 13.61 11.53
CA ILE A 110 4.52 12.70 11.67
C ILE A 110 5.82 13.50 11.81
N ASP A 111 5.96 14.57 11.02
CA ASP A 111 7.15 15.43 11.02
C ASP A 111 7.43 16.06 12.40
N ASP A 112 6.38 16.25 13.21
CA ASP A 112 6.49 16.80 14.56
C ASP A 112 6.96 15.76 15.61
N VAL A 113 6.95 14.46 15.28
CA VAL A 113 7.25 13.37 16.24
C VAL A 113 8.47 12.52 15.86
N ILE A 114 9.00 12.66 14.65
CA ILE A 114 10.17 11.90 14.19
C ILE A 114 11.51 12.47 14.70
N GLY A 115 11.56 13.74 15.09
CA GLY A 115 12.81 14.39 15.48
C GLY A 115 13.64 14.84 14.28
N CYS A 116 14.93 14.50 14.25
CA CYS A 116 15.82 14.83 13.12
C CYS A 116 15.43 14.00 11.87
N PRO A 117 15.21 14.63 10.70
CA PRO A 117 14.90 13.88 9.48
C PRO A 117 16.10 13.12 8.88
N TYR A 118 17.33 13.58 9.13
CA TYR A 118 18.53 12.89 8.69
C TYR A 118 18.82 11.73 9.65
N ASN A 119 19.00 10.52 9.09
CA ASN A 119 19.36 9.32 9.84
C ASN A 119 20.70 8.83 9.33
N LEU A 120 21.58 8.44 10.25
CA LEU A 120 22.86 7.82 9.89
C LEU A 120 22.68 6.52 9.11
N ASP A 121 23.54 6.33 8.11
CA ASP A 121 23.68 5.08 7.38
C ASP A 121 25.03 4.40 7.66
N GLU A 122 25.26 3.27 6.99
CA GLU A 122 26.50 2.52 7.17
C GLU A 122 27.76 3.28 6.72
N GLU A 123 27.66 4.19 5.74
CA GLU A 123 28.79 4.98 5.26
C GLU A 123 29.18 6.07 6.28
N ASP A 124 28.18 6.73 6.87
CA ASP A 124 28.39 7.70 7.93
C ASP A 124 29.00 7.05 9.18
N ASP A 125 28.58 5.83 9.54
CA ASP A 125 29.19 5.06 10.63
C ASP A 125 30.67 4.77 10.37
N GLU A 126 31.03 4.40 9.14
CA GLU A 126 32.43 4.22 8.74
C GLU A 126 33.22 5.52 8.82
N PHE A 127 32.64 6.64 8.37
CA PHE A 127 33.24 7.97 8.46
C PHE A 127 33.52 8.35 9.92
N ARG A 128 32.56 8.15 10.82
CA ARG A 128 32.71 8.41 12.25
C ARG A 128 33.81 7.54 12.87
N ARG A 129 33.88 6.25 12.51
CA ARG A 129 34.97 5.37 12.95
C ARG A 129 36.34 5.87 12.50
N LEU A 130 36.46 6.38 11.27
CA LEU A 130 37.71 6.97 10.77
C LEU A 130 38.10 8.24 11.54
N LEU A 131 37.13 9.09 11.89
CA LEU A 131 37.37 10.27 12.73
C LEU A 131 37.92 9.87 14.09
N GLU A 132 37.33 8.86 14.74
CA GLU A 132 37.83 8.34 16.01
C GLU A 132 39.27 7.85 15.92
N GLU A 133 39.64 7.15 14.84
CA GLU A 133 41.01 6.69 14.62
C GLU A 133 41.99 7.86 14.47
N ARG A 134 41.61 8.92 13.74
CA ARG A 134 42.45 10.12 13.57
C ARG A 134 42.64 10.87 14.87
N VAL A 135 41.60 10.96 15.70
CA VAL A 135 41.70 11.52 17.06
C VAL A 135 42.64 10.68 17.93
N LYS A 136 42.54 9.34 17.87
CA LYS A 136 43.45 8.43 18.60
C LYS A 136 44.91 8.58 18.15
N LYS A 137 45.15 8.87 16.87
CA LYS A 137 46.48 9.17 16.30
C LYS A 137 46.99 10.57 16.66
N GLY A 138 46.16 11.43 17.25
CA GLY A 138 46.50 12.80 17.60
C GLY A 138 46.49 13.78 16.41
N GLU A 139 45.91 13.37 15.28
CA GLU A 139 45.77 14.22 14.07
C GLU A 139 44.62 15.23 14.21
N LEU A 140 43.61 14.89 15.01
CA LEU A 140 42.43 15.71 15.27
C LEU A 140 42.19 15.87 16.77
N VAL A 141 41.52 16.96 17.14
CA VAL A 141 41.11 17.24 18.52
C VAL A 141 39.89 16.40 18.89
N LYS A 142 39.76 16.07 20.18
CA LYS A 142 38.72 15.15 20.66
C LYS A 142 37.31 15.73 20.51
N GLU A 143 37.20 17.05 20.52
CA GLU A 143 35.96 17.82 20.34
C GLU A 143 35.28 17.56 18.99
N VAL A 144 35.99 16.97 18.02
CA VAL A 144 35.42 16.55 16.73
C VAL A 144 34.54 15.30 16.88
N LEU A 145 34.70 14.52 17.96
CA LEU A 145 33.87 13.34 18.21
C LEU A 145 32.55 13.75 18.86
N VAL A 146 31.50 13.78 18.04
CA VAL A 146 30.13 14.06 18.44
C VAL A 146 29.29 12.78 18.54
N GLY A 147 28.22 12.83 19.32
CA GLY A 147 27.22 11.75 19.38
C GLY A 147 26.48 11.59 18.05
N GLU A 148 25.74 10.48 17.91
CA GLU A 148 24.94 10.19 16.70
C GLU A 148 23.90 11.27 16.45
N ASP A 149 23.05 11.54 17.43
CA ASP A 149 22.02 12.59 17.35
C ASP A 149 22.61 13.97 16.97
N GLN A 150 23.77 14.32 17.52
CA GLN A 150 24.43 15.60 17.24
C GLN A 150 24.96 15.65 15.80
N PHE A 151 25.51 14.55 15.31
CA PHE A 151 25.97 14.45 13.93
C PHE A 151 24.79 14.60 12.97
N GLU A 152 23.68 13.90 13.24
CA GLU A 152 22.45 13.99 12.44
C GLU A 152 21.90 15.42 12.41
N GLU A 153 21.83 16.10 13.55
CA GLU A 153 21.41 17.50 13.63
C GLU A 153 22.33 18.43 12.81
N MET A 154 23.64 18.19 12.86
CA MET A 154 24.62 18.98 12.09
C MET A 154 24.44 18.80 10.58
N VAL A 155 24.30 17.55 10.11
CA VAL A 155 24.11 17.26 8.69
C VAL A 155 22.75 17.78 8.21
N TRP A 156 21.70 17.62 9.02
CA TRP A 156 20.40 18.20 8.72
C TRP A 156 20.43 19.72 8.61
N ALA A 157 21.20 20.41 9.47
CA ALA A 157 21.37 21.85 9.38
C ALA A 157 22.06 22.27 8.07
N LEU A 158 23.05 21.49 7.60
CA LEU A 158 23.70 21.69 6.30
C LEU A 158 22.72 21.46 5.14
N GLU A 159 21.94 20.38 5.19
CA GLU A 159 20.93 20.04 4.19
C GLU A 159 19.88 21.17 4.06
N ARG A 160 19.39 21.69 5.19
CA ARG A 160 18.44 22.80 5.21
C ARG A 160 19.04 24.06 4.58
N ALA A 161 20.26 24.40 4.96
CA ALA A 161 20.92 25.58 4.43
C ALA A 161 21.26 25.45 2.93
N GLY A 162 21.57 24.24 2.46
CA GLY A 162 21.76 23.93 1.05
C GLY A 162 20.46 24.12 0.25
N ASN A 163 19.36 23.56 0.74
CA ASN A 163 18.05 23.65 0.08
C ASN A 163 17.51 25.09 0.03
N ASP A 164 17.74 25.91 1.06
CA ASP A 164 17.30 27.32 1.08
C ASP A 164 18.10 28.18 0.07
N LYS A 165 19.36 27.83 -0.21
CA LYS A 165 20.28 28.66 -1.02
C LYS A 165 20.37 28.22 -2.49
N VAL A 166 20.02 26.99 -2.85
CA VAL A 166 20.02 26.50 -4.24
C VAL A 166 18.65 26.75 -4.90
N LEU A 167 18.48 27.95 -5.47
CA LEU A 167 17.32 28.31 -6.28
C LEU A 167 17.33 27.57 -7.63
N PHE A 168 16.42 26.59 -7.80
CA PHE A 168 15.89 26.06 -9.06
C PHE A 168 16.86 25.64 -10.18
N LEU A 169 18.15 25.45 -9.90
CA LEU A 169 19.11 24.88 -10.85
C LEU A 169 19.40 23.43 -10.46
N PRO A 170 19.54 22.49 -11.43
CA PRO A 170 20.07 21.17 -11.13
C PRO A 170 21.42 21.33 -10.42
N PRO A 171 21.74 20.51 -9.41
CA PRO A 171 22.94 20.70 -8.61
C PRO A 171 24.19 20.55 -9.49
N LEU A 172 24.67 21.67 -10.01
CA LEU A 172 26.07 21.80 -10.35
C LEU A 172 26.80 21.73 -9.02
N ILE A 173 27.76 20.80 -8.94
CA ILE A 173 28.62 20.52 -7.79
C ILE A 173 29.58 21.71 -7.60
N GLU A 174 29.03 22.90 -7.39
CA GLU A 174 29.71 24.02 -6.77
C GLU A 174 29.04 24.18 -5.41
N ILE A 175 29.40 23.26 -4.50
CA ILE A 175 28.98 23.27 -3.11
C ILE A 175 29.38 24.64 -2.56
N LEU A 176 28.41 25.39 -2.02
CA LEU A 176 28.69 26.67 -1.38
C LEU A 176 29.74 26.43 -0.28
N PRO A 177 30.86 27.17 -0.26
CA PRO A 177 31.85 27.04 0.79
C PRO A 177 31.18 27.27 2.15
N PHE A 178 31.60 26.51 3.16
CA PHE A 178 31.03 26.50 4.52
C PHE A 178 30.87 27.91 5.11
N GLU A 179 31.77 28.83 4.76
CA GLU A 179 31.76 30.23 5.19
C GLU A 179 30.52 31.03 4.73
N ILE A 180 29.85 30.60 3.66
CA ILE A 180 28.66 31.26 3.10
C ILE A 180 27.37 30.72 3.76
N VAL A 181 27.45 29.64 4.55
CA VAL A 181 26.28 28.96 5.13
C VAL A 181 25.67 29.70 6.33
N HIS A 182 26.36 30.68 6.92
CA HIS A 182 25.85 31.54 8.01
C HIS A 182 24.76 32.54 7.60
#